data_AF-A0A7S1E9S6-F1
#
_entry.id   AF-A0A7S1E9S6-F1
#
_cell.length_a   1.000
_cell.length_b   1.000
_cell.length_c   1.000
_cell.angle_alpha   90.00
_cell.angle_beta   90.00
_cell.angle_gamma   90.00
#
_symmetry.space_group_name_H-M   'P 1'
#
loop_
_entity.id
_entity.type
_entity.pdbx_description
1 polymer ?
#
loop_
_entity_poly.entity_id
_entity_poly.type
_entity_poly.pdbx_seq_one_letter_code
_entity_poly.pdbx_strand_id
1 'polypeptide(L)'
;KVKVVGGENHFVKWTDAKQDPMILQKVEWTAMKRHGRAFEKLLRSYRNNPCCLLDVCRNCLVFEDMTSLTNALGIIVTDESVRVERLKNRMSSDYHSKETGGYRDVCINLKMCGKAAELLGAELHMCEFQLILEDFALLRTSQGHGRYVQARNSRGT
;
A
#
# COMPACT_ATOMS: atom_id res chain seq x y z
N LYS A 1 -4.49 3.82 11.03
CA LYS A 1 -3.27 4.24 11.75
C LYS A 1 -2.21 4.71 10.77
N VAL A 2 -1.31 5.60 11.19
CA VAL A 2 -0.17 6.11 10.42
C VAL A 2 1.13 5.71 11.09
N LYS A 3 2.17 5.48 10.29
CA LYS A 3 3.52 5.18 10.80
C LYS A 3 4.18 6.48 11.25
N VAL A 4 4.89 6.43 12.37
CA VAL A 4 5.64 7.58 12.91
C VAL A 4 7.12 7.24 13.14
N VAL A 5 7.97 8.26 13.01
CA VAL A 5 9.40 8.18 13.26
C VAL A 5 9.66 7.92 14.75
N GLY A 6 10.46 6.88 15.05
CA GLY A 6 10.76 6.49 16.43
C GLY A 6 11.15 5.02 16.64
N GLY A 7 11.15 4.18 15.59
CA GLY A 7 11.53 2.77 15.65
C GLY A 7 11.02 1.98 14.44
N GLU A 8 11.29 0.67 14.37
CA GLU A 8 10.65 -0.18 13.35
C GLU A 8 9.14 -0.28 13.63
N ASN A 9 8.31 0.04 12.63
CA ASN A 9 6.86 -0.17 12.61
C ASN A 9 6.08 0.37 13.81
N HIS A 10 6.41 1.57 14.30
CA HIS A 10 5.57 2.27 15.29
C HIS A 10 4.37 2.95 14.60
N PHE A 11 3.15 2.62 15.04
CA PHE A 11 1.90 3.13 14.46
C PHE A 11 1.06 3.87 15.51
N VAL A 12 0.44 4.98 15.09
CA VAL A 12 -0.49 5.77 15.91
C VAL A 12 -1.81 5.99 15.18
N LYS A 13 -2.91 6.25 15.89
CA LYS A 13 -4.17 6.60 15.24
C LYS A 13 -4.03 7.95 14.53
N TRP A 14 -4.65 8.07 13.36
CA TRP A 14 -4.59 9.30 12.57
C TRP A 14 -5.27 10.47 13.29
N THR A 15 -6.35 10.19 14.02
CA THR A 15 -7.06 11.16 14.87
C THR A 15 -6.12 11.82 15.87
N ASP A 16 -5.28 11.02 16.51
CA ASP A 16 -4.37 11.46 17.57
C ASP A 16 -3.21 12.24 16.94
N ALA A 17 -2.63 11.70 15.85
CA ALA A 17 -1.57 12.39 15.11
C ALA A 17 -2.00 13.74 14.53
N LYS A 18 -3.27 13.87 14.12
CA LYS A 18 -3.81 15.11 13.57
C LYS A 18 -4.01 16.19 14.64
N GLN A 19 -4.23 15.79 15.90
CA GLN A 19 -4.46 16.71 17.01
C GLN A 19 -3.16 17.16 17.70
N ASP A 20 -2.09 16.39 17.59
CA ASP A 20 -0.79 16.70 18.18
C ASP A 20 0.23 17.10 17.09
N PRO A 21 0.62 18.40 17.01
CA PRO A 21 1.61 18.87 16.04
C PRO A 21 2.97 18.16 16.13
N MET A 22 3.38 17.71 17.32
CA MET A 22 4.65 16.99 17.51
C MET A 22 4.60 15.59 16.91
N ILE A 23 3.46 14.90 17.02
CA ILE A 23 3.25 13.59 16.39
C ILE A 23 3.10 13.77 14.88
N LEU A 24 2.36 14.80 14.44
CA LEU A 24 2.14 15.07 13.01
C LEU A 24 3.45 15.25 12.24
N GLN A 25 4.42 16.00 12.82
CA GLN A 25 5.75 16.19 12.22
C GLN A 25 6.57 14.90 12.13
N LYS A 26 6.23 13.88 12.93
CA LYS A 26 6.89 12.58 12.92
C LYS A 26 6.20 11.58 11.99
N VAL A 27 5.11 11.92 11.31
CA VAL A 27 4.43 10.98 10.40
C VAL A 27 5.35 10.64 9.22
N GLU A 28 5.60 9.35 9.03
CA GLU A 28 6.39 8.85 7.91
C GLU A 28 5.48 8.61 6.71
N TRP A 29 5.54 9.50 5.73
CA TRP A 29 4.78 9.37 4.49
C TRP A 29 5.46 8.40 3.52
N THR A 30 4.66 7.57 2.86
CA THR A 30 5.17 6.65 1.86
C THR A 30 5.75 7.42 0.67
N ALA A 31 7.07 7.30 0.46
CA ALA A 31 7.71 7.88 -0.71
C ALA A 31 7.29 7.16 -2.00
N MET A 32 7.30 7.90 -3.11
CA MET A 32 7.12 7.33 -4.45
C MET A 32 8.14 6.23 -4.72
N LYS A 33 7.74 5.28 -5.58
CA LYS A 33 8.65 4.22 -6.01
C LYS A 33 9.90 4.81 -6.66
N ARG A 34 11.08 4.45 -6.15
CA ARG A 34 12.36 4.86 -6.72
C ARG A 34 12.50 4.36 -8.17
N HIS A 35 13.06 5.19 -9.05
CA HIS A 35 13.28 4.91 -10.46
C HIS A 35 13.90 3.53 -10.71
N GLY A 36 15.04 3.21 -10.07
CA GLY A 36 15.69 1.90 -10.25
C GLY A 36 14.77 0.72 -9.92
N ARG A 37 13.96 0.83 -8.86
CA ARG A 37 12.99 -0.23 -8.48
C ARG A 37 11.82 -0.33 -9.45
N ALA A 38 11.41 0.79 -10.06
CA ALA A 38 10.41 0.81 -11.13
C ALA A 38 10.93 0.07 -12.36
N PHE A 39 12.13 0.43 -12.85
CA PHE A 39 12.78 -0.24 -13.98
C PHE A 39 12.98 -1.73 -13.77
N GLU A 40 13.52 -2.14 -12.61
CA GLU A 40 13.67 -3.56 -12.28
C GLU A 40 12.33 -4.31 -12.34
N LYS A 41 11.25 -3.69 -11.86
CA LYS A 41 9.92 -4.32 -11.85
C LYS A 41 9.36 -4.44 -13.28
N LEU A 42 9.57 -3.43 -14.12
CA LEU A 42 9.17 -3.45 -15.54
C LEU A 42 9.84 -4.57 -16.31
N LEU A 43 11.17 -4.67 -16.18
CA LEU A 43 11.98 -5.70 -16.84
C LEU A 43 11.59 -7.10 -16.36
N ARG A 44 11.49 -7.30 -15.04
CA ARG A 44 11.22 -8.61 -14.44
C ARG A 44 9.79 -9.10 -14.68
N SER A 45 8.79 -8.21 -14.64
CA SER A 45 7.39 -8.64 -14.44
C SER A 45 6.43 -8.15 -15.51
N TYR A 46 6.79 -7.15 -16.32
CA TYR A 46 5.85 -6.49 -17.22
C TYR A 46 6.34 -6.36 -18.66
N ARG A 47 7.40 -7.09 -19.05
CA ARG A 47 7.95 -7.06 -20.43
C ARG A 47 8.17 -5.63 -20.94
N ASN A 48 8.69 -4.76 -20.07
CA ASN A 48 8.90 -3.33 -20.33
C ASN A 48 7.65 -2.50 -20.65
N ASN A 49 6.44 -2.97 -20.34
CA ASN A 49 5.23 -2.18 -20.48
C ASN A 49 5.00 -1.28 -19.26
N PRO A 50 5.20 0.06 -19.36
CA PRO A 50 5.02 0.99 -18.24
C PRO A 50 3.57 1.09 -17.76
N CYS A 51 2.59 0.82 -18.63
CA CYS A 51 1.17 0.86 -18.28
C CYS A 51 0.79 -0.18 -17.21
N CYS A 52 1.63 -1.18 -16.97
CA CYS A 52 1.42 -2.21 -15.95
C CYS A 52 2.02 -1.85 -14.59
N LEU A 53 2.72 -0.71 -14.46
CA LEU A 53 3.34 -0.29 -13.21
C LEU A 53 2.37 0.52 -12.34
N LEU A 54 1.53 -0.19 -11.58
CA LEU A 54 0.39 0.40 -10.85
C LEU A 54 0.71 0.91 -9.44
N ASP A 55 1.98 0.88 -9.03
CA ASP A 55 2.41 1.16 -7.65
C ASP A 55 3.50 2.23 -7.57
N VAL A 56 3.53 3.16 -8.53
CA VAL A 56 4.43 4.33 -8.46
C VAL A 56 4.04 5.21 -7.28
N CYS A 57 2.78 5.67 -7.25
CA CYS A 57 2.12 6.22 -6.08
C CYS A 57 1.50 5.08 -5.27
N ARG A 58 1.80 5.02 -3.97
CA ARG A 58 1.32 3.95 -3.11
C ARG A 58 1.27 4.36 -1.65
N ASN A 59 0.37 3.75 -0.89
CA ASN A 59 0.30 3.94 0.56
C ASN A 59 -0.21 2.69 1.27
N CYS A 60 -0.08 2.67 2.59
CA CYS A 60 -0.53 1.58 3.45
C CYS A 60 -1.41 2.14 4.58
N LEU A 61 -2.63 1.62 4.70
CA LEU A 61 -3.55 1.92 5.78
C LEU A 61 -3.54 0.75 6.78
N VAL A 62 -3.22 1.05 8.03
CA VAL A 62 -3.10 0.04 9.10
C VAL A 62 -4.32 0.10 10.03
N PHE A 63 -4.92 -1.05 10.32
CA PHE A 63 -6.14 -1.21 11.11
C PHE A 63 -5.90 -2.11 12.32
N GLU A 64 -6.63 -1.89 13.41
CA GLU A 64 -6.54 -2.72 14.63
C GLU A 64 -7.23 -4.08 14.42
N ASP A 65 -8.33 -4.08 13.66
CA ASP A 65 -9.20 -5.24 13.51
C ASP A 65 -9.86 -5.33 12.12
N MET A 66 -10.44 -6.50 11.82
CA MET A 66 -11.08 -6.78 10.53
C MET A 66 -12.36 -5.95 10.29
N THR A 67 -13.08 -5.59 11.35
CA THR A 67 -14.31 -4.78 11.24
C THR A 67 -13.95 -3.37 10.76
N SER A 68 -12.97 -2.74 11.38
CA SER A 68 -12.41 -1.44 11.01
C SER A 68 -11.88 -1.44 9.57
N LEU A 69 -11.15 -2.49 9.18
CA LEU A 69 -10.65 -2.66 7.81
C LEU A 69 -11.80 -2.76 6.79
N THR A 70 -12.81 -3.59 7.08
CA THR A 70 -13.94 -3.82 6.18
C THR A 70 -14.81 -2.56 6.03
N ASN A 71 -15.03 -1.83 7.12
CA ASN A 71 -15.74 -0.55 7.09
C ASN A 71 -14.99 0.47 6.22
N ALA A 72 -13.67 0.58 6.39
CA ALA A 72 -12.86 1.48 5.56
C ALA A 72 -12.88 1.07 4.08
N LEU A 73 -12.82 -0.22 3.77
CA LEU A 73 -12.97 -0.72 2.41
C LEU A 73 -14.34 -0.32 1.83
N GLY A 74 -15.42 -0.48 2.61
CA GLY A 74 -16.78 -0.07 2.22
C GLY A 74 -16.88 1.42 1.88
N ILE A 75 -16.25 2.27 2.68
CA ILE A 75 -16.16 3.72 2.42
C ILE A 75 -15.40 3.97 1.12
N ILE A 76 -14.20 3.38 0.94
CA ILE A 76 -13.37 3.59 -0.25
C ILE A 76 -14.08 3.17 -1.54
N VAL A 77 -14.79 2.04 -1.54
CA VAL A 77 -15.45 1.55 -2.76
C VAL A 77 -16.73 2.31 -3.11
N THR A 78 -17.27 3.09 -2.18
CA THR A 78 -18.48 3.91 -2.38
C THR A 78 -18.19 5.41 -2.52
N ASP A 79 -16.95 5.83 -2.31
CA ASP A 79 -16.53 7.23 -2.41
C ASP A 79 -16.38 7.66 -3.88
N GLU A 80 -17.20 8.60 -4.31
CA GLU A 80 -17.23 9.13 -5.69
C GLU A 80 -15.95 9.88 -6.10
N SER A 81 -15.13 10.30 -5.12
CA SER A 81 -13.85 10.98 -5.39
C SER A 81 -12.75 10.02 -5.84
N VAL A 82 -13.01 8.71 -5.79
CA VAL A 82 -12.08 7.67 -6.24
C VAL A 82 -12.79 6.64 -7.12
N ARG A 83 -12.03 5.99 -7.99
CA ARG A 83 -12.51 4.82 -8.75
C ARG A 83 -11.61 3.64 -8.50
N VAL A 84 -12.17 2.59 -7.90
CA VAL A 84 -11.47 1.33 -7.67
C VAL A 84 -11.45 0.52 -8.97
N GLU A 85 -10.27 0.24 -9.49
CA GLU A 85 -10.07 -0.51 -10.74
C GLU A 85 -9.73 -1.99 -10.46
N ARG A 86 -9.14 -2.27 -9.29
CA ARG A 86 -8.72 -3.63 -8.92
C ARG A 86 -8.71 -3.82 -7.42
N LEU A 87 -9.15 -5.00 -6.99
CA LEU A 87 -9.03 -5.48 -5.61
C LEU A 87 -8.36 -6.85 -5.58
N LYS A 88 -7.42 -7.04 -4.65
CA LYS A 88 -6.79 -8.32 -4.33
C LYS A 88 -6.97 -8.61 -2.85
N ASN A 89 -7.79 -9.60 -2.53
CA ASN A 89 -7.98 -10.04 -1.15
C ASN A 89 -6.98 -11.14 -0.78
N ARG A 90 -5.88 -10.78 -0.12
CA ARG A 90 -4.92 -11.74 0.43
C ARG A 90 -5.18 -12.10 1.90
N MET A 91 -6.25 -11.55 2.47
CA MET A 91 -6.75 -11.91 3.80
C MET A 91 -7.65 -13.15 3.75
N SER A 92 -8.12 -13.55 2.56
CA SER A 92 -8.94 -14.76 2.38
C SER A 92 -8.23 -16.00 2.94
N SER A 93 -9.03 -16.93 3.50
CA SER A 93 -8.57 -18.26 3.91
C SER A 93 -8.01 -19.04 2.72
N ASP A 94 -8.57 -18.82 1.53
CA ASP A 94 -8.23 -19.55 0.31
C ASP A 94 -6.97 -18.97 -0.37
N TYR A 95 -6.43 -17.88 0.19
CA TYR A 95 -5.22 -17.27 -0.33
C TYR A 95 -3.98 -18.08 0.07
N HIS A 96 -3.24 -18.55 -0.95
CA HIS A 96 -2.00 -19.30 -0.76
C HIS A 96 -0.86 -18.37 -0.29
N SER A 97 -0.69 -18.25 1.03
CA SER A 97 0.26 -17.31 1.67
C SER A 97 1.73 -17.47 1.22
N LYS A 98 2.12 -18.62 0.65
CA LYS A 98 3.45 -18.85 0.05
C LYS A 98 3.76 -17.90 -1.12
N GLU A 99 2.74 -17.36 -1.78
CA GLU A 99 2.89 -16.39 -2.86
C GLU A 99 3.44 -15.05 -2.39
N THR A 100 3.12 -14.64 -1.16
CA THR A 100 3.58 -13.37 -0.55
C THR A 100 4.61 -13.56 0.54
N GLY A 101 5.09 -14.79 0.78
CA GLY A 101 5.98 -15.06 1.90
C GLY A 101 5.31 -14.85 3.26
N GLY A 102 4.01 -15.10 3.34
CA GLY A 102 3.23 -15.00 4.58
C GLY A 102 2.49 -13.67 4.78
N TYR A 103 2.83 -12.61 4.03
CA TYR A 103 2.14 -11.32 4.17
C TYR A 103 0.68 -11.38 3.74
N ARG A 104 -0.20 -10.75 4.52
CA ARG A 104 -1.65 -10.65 4.26
C ARG A 104 -2.06 -9.19 4.23
N ASP A 105 -2.88 -8.83 3.25
CA ASP A 105 -3.47 -7.51 3.06
C ASP A 105 -4.68 -7.57 2.11
N VAL A 106 -5.46 -6.50 2.07
CA VAL A 106 -6.34 -6.19 0.94
C VAL A 106 -5.66 -5.10 0.13
N CYS A 107 -5.25 -5.43 -1.08
CA CYS A 107 -4.54 -4.51 -1.97
C CYS A 107 -5.51 -3.96 -3.02
N ILE A 108 -5.61 -2.64 -3.10
CA ILE A 108 -6.53 -1.89 -3.94
C ILE A 108 -5.69 -1.08 -4.94
N ASN A 109 -6.05 -1.11 -6.21
CA ASN A 109 -5.59 -0.13 -7.18
C ASN A 109 -6.75 0.79 -7.55
N LEU A 110 -6.57 2.10 -7.38
CA LEU A 110 -7.60 3.11 -7.60
C LEU A 110 -7.06 4.32 -8.36
N LYS A 111 -7.97 5.11 -8.92
CA LYS A 111 -7.72 6.44 -9.51
C LYS A 111 -8.40 7.52 -8.69
N MET A 112 -7.86 8.73 -8.72
CA MET A 112 -8.50 9.91 -8.14
C MET A 112 -9.41 10.54 -9.21
N CYS A 113 -10.67 10.80 -8.88
CA CYS A 113 -11.70 11.30 -9.81
C CYS A 113 -12.11 12.76 -9.57
N GLY A 114 -11.47 13.46 -8.63
CA GLY A 114 -11.77 14.85 -8.33
C GLY A 114 -11.10 15.86 -9.28
N LYS A 115 -11.62 17.10 -9.30
CA LYS A 115 -11.09 18.23 -10.10
C LYS A 115 -9.59 18.48 -9.91
N ALA A 116 -9.07 18.23 -8.71
CA ALA A 116 -7.63 18.35 -8.45
C ALA A 116 -6.79 17.36 -9.28
N ALA A 117 -7.29 16.14 -9.48
CA ALA A 117 -6.58 15.14 -10.29
C ALA A 117 -6.57 15.55 -11.77
N GLU A 118 -7.69 16.05 -12.28
CA GLU A 118 -7.82 16.58 -13.65
C GLU A 118 -6.88 17.77 -13.90
N LEU A 119 -6.88 18.75 -12.99
CA LEU A 119 -5.99 19.93 -13.10
C LEU A 119 -4.51 19.58 -13.09
N LEU A 120 -4.14 18.46 -12.46
CA LEU A 120 -2.77 17.95 -12.39
C LEU A 120 -2.45 16.93 -13.50
N GLY A 121 -3.40 16.59 -14.38
CA GLY A 121 -3.24 15.55 -15.40
C GLY A 121 -3.00 14.15 -14.81
N ALA A 122 -3.54 13.90 -13.62
CA ALA A 122 -3.33 12.69 -12.83
C ALA A 122 -4.59 11.81 -12.71
N GLU A 123 -5.68 12.16 -13.40
CA GLU A 123 -6.96 11.46 -13.37
C GLU A 123 -6.88 10.01 -13.90
N LEU A 124 -5.88 9.72 -14.73
CA LEU A 124 -5.59 8.37 -15.22
C LEU A 124 -4.53 7.64 -14.39
N HIS A 125 -3.89 8.32 -13.43
CA HIS A 125 -2.81 7.73 -12.63
C HIS A 125 -3.35 6.71 -11.63
N MET A 126 -2.68 5.56 -11.55
CA MET A 126 -3.04 4.50 -10.62
C MET A 126 -2.27 4.65 -9.31
N CYS A 127 -3.02 4.63 -8.20
CA CYS A 127 -2.49 4.55 -6.85
C CYS A 127 -2.72 3.16 -6.27
N GLU A 128 -1.70 2.59 -5.62
CA GLU A 128 -1.83 1.32 -4.89
C GLU A 128 -2.02 1.57 -3.38
N PHE A 129 -3.11 1.09 -2.81
CA PHE A 129 -3.35 1.11 -1.37
C PHE A 129 -3.34 -0.31 -0.81
N GLN A 130 -2.59 -0.52 0.27
CA GLN A 130 -2.63 -1.76 1.04
C GLN A 130 -3.38 -1.50 2.34
N LEU A 131 -4.46 -2.25 2.58
CA LEU A 131 -5.17 -2.27 3.84
C LEU A 131 -4.69 -3.49 4.61
N ILE A 132 -4.14 -3.28 5.81
CA ILE A 132 -3.47 -4.33 6.58
C ILE A 132 -3.84 -4.24 8.05
N LEU A 133 -3.93 -5.38 8.73
CA LEU A 133 -4.04 -5.39 10.19
C LEU A 133 -2.68 -5.09 10.82
N GLU A 134 -2.70 -4.42 11.96
CA GLU A 134 -1.51 -3.99 12.68
C GLU A 134 -0.55 -5.15 12.96
N ASP A 135 -1.05 -6.30 13.40
CA ASP A 135 -0.23 -7.49 13.65
C ASP A 135 0.55 -7.92 12.41
N PHE A 136 -0.05 -7.86 11.21
CA PHE A 136 0.65 -8.16 9.96
C PHE A 136 1.58 -7.01 9.53
N ALA A 137 1.24 -5.77 9.84
CA ALA A 137 2.07 -4.61 9.54
C ALA A 137 3.36 -4.60 10.38
N LEU A 138 3.27 -4.97 11.66
CA LEU A 138 4.40 -5.08 12.58
C LEU A 138 5.45 -6.10 12.08
N LEU A 139 5.00 -7.17 11.43
CA LEU A 139 5.89 -8.19 10.81
C LEU A 139 6.63 -7.70 9.56
N ARG A 140 6.29 -6.54 8.99
CA ARG A 140 6.98 -5.95 7.83
C ARG A 140 8.24 -5.21 8.26
N THR A 141 9.19 -5.92 8.88
CA THR A 141 10.48 -5.34 9.25
C THR A 141 11.34 -5.07 8.02
N SER A 142 12.32 -4.17 8.13
CA SER A 142 13.25 -3.88 7.04
C SER A 142 13.98 -5.14 6.55
N GLN A 143 14.42 -5.96 7.50
CA GLN A 143 15.09 -7.24 7.26
C GLN A 143 14.14 -8.27 6.62
N GLY A 144 12.90 -8.39 7.11
CA GLY A 144 11.88 -9.27 6.53
C GLY A 144 11.54 -8.90 5.09
N HIS A 145 11.40 -7.60 4.82
CA HIS A 145 11.20 -7.09 3.46
C HIS A 145 12.37 -7.44 2.53
N GLY A 146 13.61 -7.30 3.02
CA GLY A 146 14.82 -7.70 2.28
C GLY A 146 14.81 -9.18 1.88
N ARG A 147 14.49 -10.07 2.84
CA ARG A 147 14.37 -11.53 2.58
C ARG A 147 13.26 -11.83 1.57
N TYR A 148 12.10 -11.20 1.70
CA TYR A 148 11.01 -11.34 0.73
C TYR A 148 11.44 -10.91 -0.69
N VAL A 149 12.14 -9.78 -0.82
CA VAL A 149 12.63 -9.31 -2.13
C VAL A 149 13.60 -10.30 -2.74
N GLN A 150 14.54 -10.85 -1.96
CA GLN A 150 15.48 -11.87 -2.41
C GLN A 150 14.76 -13.14 -2.88
N ALA A 151 13.89 -13.71 -2.04
CA ALA A 151 13.13 -14.92 -2.35
C ALA A 151 12.15 -14.76 -3.52
N ARG A 152 11.60 -13.55 -3.71
CA ARG A 152 10.75 -13.25 -4.87
C ARG A 152 11.58 -13.14 -6.14
N ASN A 153 12.73 -12.47 -6.08
CA ASN A 153 13.59 -12.28 -7.24
C ASN A 153 14.18 -13.60 -7.75
N SER A 154 14.42 -14.59 -6.87
CA SER A 154 14.89 -15.92 -7.28
C SER A 154 13.82 -16.77 -8.00
N ARG A 155 12.54 -16.40 -7.91
CA ARG A 155 11.43 -17.06 -8.65
C ARG A 155 11.23 -16.52 -10.06
N GLY A 156 11.89 -15.41 -10.41
CA GLY A 156 11.75 -14.75 -11.71
C GLY A 156 12.92 -15.07 -12.63
N THR A 157 12.85 -16.21 -13.32
CA THR A 157 13.51 -16.48 -14.60
C THR A 157 12.44 -16.80 -15.62
#